data_AF-A0AAV4F251-F1
#
_entry.id   AF-A0AAV4F251-F1
#
_cell.length_a   1.000
_cell.length_b   1.000
_cell.length_c   1.000
_cell.angle_alpha   90.00
_cell.angle_beta   90.00
_cell.angle_gamma   90.00
#
_symmetry.space_group_name_H-M   'P 1'
#
loop_
_entity.id
_entity.type
_entity.pdbx_description
1 polymer ?
#
loop_
_entity_poly.entity_id
_entity_poly.type
_entity_poly.pdbx_seq_one_letter_code
_entity_poly.pdbx_strand_id
1 'polypeptide(L)'
;MSSSSLAIAELIAFMEESHVEDLSTVFHLADLSKLYEARVTQLRGQFPLQARSHSTHQKKRLLQNVPGLVAFNQGREVYLSYDDEVACTLKCQYNEEKDTESITMARLANSIRNDIATSVSFTGQFDHETQIQSVPQRLLVLVNMIINAFHRGYKKIQIRSVDTDVVVLAVSTVSELGGGLELWVAFGTGKDFKLLSAHEIAESLGQ
;
A
#
# COMPACT_ATOMS: atom_id res chain seq x y z
N MET A 1 -3.28 0.56 30.53
CA MET A 1 -4.08 0.56 29.29
C MET A 1 -4.75 -0.80 29.14
N SER A 2 -6.01 -0.89 28.73
CA SER A 2 -6.65 -2.20 28.55
C SER A 2 -6.22 -2.84 27.23
N SER A 3 -6.08 -4.16 27.18
CA SER A 3 -5.75 -4.89 25.95
C SER A 3 -6.75 -4.63 24.81
N SER A 4 -8.01 -4.36 25.15
CA SER A 4 -9.03 -3.91 24.19
C SER A 4 -8.81 -2.50 23.66
N SER A 5 -8.28 -1.57 24.47
CA SER A 5 -7.93 -0.24 23.98
C SER A 5 -6.73 -0.28 23.04
N LEU A 6 -5.74 -1.13 23.34
CA LEU A 6 -4.55 -1.30 22.50
C LEU A 6 -4.88 -1.96 21.16
N ALA A 7 -5.67 -3.05 21.17
CA ALA A 7 -6.09 -3.72 19.95
C ALA A 7 -6.93 -2.84 19.01
N ILE A 8 -7.73 -1.90 19.55
CA ILE A 8 -8.45 -0.93 18.71
C ILE A 8 -7.50 0.13 18.14
N ALA A 9 -6.52 0.60 18.91
CA ALA A 9 -5.53 1.54 18.40
C ALA A 9 -4.72 0.94 17.25
N GLU A 10 -4.31 -0.33 17.36
CA GLU A 10 -3.60 -1.04 16.29
C GLU A 10 -4.48 -1.30 15.07
N LEU A 11 -5.77 -1.59 15.27
CA LEU A 11 -6.70 -1.77 14.16
C LEU A 11 -6.91 -0.45 13.39
N ILE A 12 -6.98 0.67 14.11
CA ILE A 12 -7.04 2.01 13.51
C ILE A 12 -5.76 2.31 12.73
N ALA A 13 -4.59 2.06 13.32
CA ALA A 13 -3.32 2.25 12.64
C ALA A 13 -3.24 1.41 11.35
N PHE A 14 -3.69 0.16 11.37
CA PHE A 14 -3.78 -0.68 10.18
C PHE A 14 -4.71 -0.10 9.10
N MET A 15 -5.86 0.45 9.49
CA MET A 15 -6.79 1.08 8.55
C MET A 15 -6.22 2.38 7.96
N GLU A 16 -5.53 3.18 8.76
CA GLU A 16 -4.86 4.40 8.30
C GLU A 16 -3.68 4.09 7.37
N GLU A 17 -2.84 3.11 7.72
CA GLU A 17 -1.73 2.65 6.85
C GLU A 17 -2.25 2.10 5.51
N SER A 18 -3.30 1.29 5.54
CA SER A 18 -3.90 0.75 4.31
C SER A 18 -4.62 1.80 3.46
N HIS A 19 -5.11 2.88 4.08
CA HIS A 19 -5.65 4.03 3.37
C HIS A 19 -4.55 4.89 2.74
N VAL A 20 -3.45 5.17 3.46
CA VAL A 20 -2.30 5.94 2.93
C VAL A 20 -1.63 5.21 1.76
N GLU A 21 -1.65 3.88 1.76
CA GLU A 21 -1.10 3.07 0.67
C GLU A 21 -2.08 2.88 -0.51
N ASP A 22 -3.27 3.48 -0.50
CA ASP A 22 -4.36 3.30 -1.49
C ASP A 22 -4.73 1.83 -1.77
N LEU A 23 -4.32 0.91 -0.89
CA LEU A 23 -4.49 -0.53 -1.06
C LEU A 23 -5.92 -0.98 -0.80
N SER A 24 -6.63 -0.28 0.08
CA SER A 24 -8.04 -0.54 0.35
C SER A 24 -8.73 0.68 0.96
N THR A 25 -9.82 1.12 0.33
CA THR A 25 -10.71 2.15 0.87
C THR A 25 -11.93 1.55 1.57
N VAL A 26 -12.06 0.21 1.60
CA VAL A 26 -13.26 -0.52 2.03
C VAL A 26 -12.89 -1.70 2.92
N PHE A 27 -13.51 -1.77 4.10
CA PHE A 27 -13.22 -2.79 5.10
C PHE A 27 -14.49 -3.54 5.49
N HIS A 28 -14.45 -4.88 5.42
CA HIS A 28 -15.55 -5.71 5.89
C HIS A 28 -15.49 -5.86 7.42
N LEU A 29 -16.59 -5.56 8.11
CA LEU A 29 -16.63 -5.53 9.57
C LEU A 29 -16.33 -6.90 10.18
N ALA A 30 -16.74 -7.99 9.55
CA ALA A 30 -16.47 -9.32 10.10
C ALA A 30 -14.96 -9.64 10.10
N ASP A 31 -14.21 -9.15 9.12
CA ASP A 31 -12.76 -9.38 9.05
C ASP A 31 -12.01 -8.49 10.03
N LEU A 32 -12.44 -7.23 10.18
CA LEU A 32 -11.97 -6.36 11.26
C LEU A 32 -12.28 -6.95 12.66
N SER A 33 -13.42 -7.61 12.83
CA SER A 33 -13.74 -8.32 14.08
C SER A 33 -12.82 -9.50 14.32
N LYS A 34 -12.49 -10.31 13.30
CA LYS A 34 -11.51 -11.40 13.41
C LYS A 34 -10.12 -10.89 13.78
N LEU A 35 -9.65 -9.82 13.13
CA LEU A 35 -8.34 -9.21 13.41
C LEU A 35 -8.28 -8.67 14.84
N TYR A 36 -9.33 -7.98 15.28
CA TYR A 36 -9.43 -7.49 16.65
C TYR A 36 -9.42 -8.64 17.67
N GLU A 37 -10.21 -9.70 17.45
CA GLU A 37 -10.24 -10.86 18.34
C GLU A 37 -8.89 -11.58 18.40
N ALA A 38 -8.23 -11.77 17.25
CA ALA A 38 -6.89 -12.34 17.17
C ALA A 38 -5.90 -11.50 17.99
N ARG A 39 -5.96 -10.17 17.85
CA ARG A 39 -5.01 -9.28 18.51
C ARG A 39 -5.24 -9.17 20.01
N VAL A 40 -6.49 -9.11 20.45
CA VAL A 40 -6.83 -9.17 21.89
C VAL A 40 -6.37 -10.49 22.52
N THR A 41 -6.48 -11.61 21.80
CA THR A 41 -6.02 -12.93 22.26
C THR A 41 -4.50 -12.98 22.41
N GLN A 42 -3.75 -12.40 21.46
CA GLN A 42 -2.29 -12.28 21.55
C GLN A 42 -1.86 -11.43 22.76
N LEU A 43 -2.52 -10.29 22.98
CA LEU A 43 -2.14 -9.34 24.03
C LEU A 43 -2.52 -9.79 25.46
N ARG A 44 -3.50 -10.70 25.61
CA ARG A 44 -3.92 -11.20 26.93
C ARG A 44 -3.25 -12.50 27.37
N GLY A 45 -2.62 -13.23 26.45
CA GLY A 45 -2.07 -14.57 26.71
C GLY A 45 -3.17 -15.60 27.00
N GLN A 46 -3.44 -16.50 26.05
CA GLN A 46 -4.20 -17.76 26.16
C GLN A 46 -5.46 -17.87 27.05
N PHE A 47 -6.11 -16.78 27.47
CA PHE A 47 -7.42 -16.84 28.13
C PHE A 47 -8.53 -16.47 27.14
N PRO A 48 -9.45 -17.40 26.83
CA PRO A 48 -10.54 -17.12 25.90
C PRO A 48 -11.44 -16.00 26.44
N LEU A 49 -11.84 -15.09 25.56
CA LEU A 49 -12.78 -14.01 25.84
C LEU A 49 -14.09 -14.59 26.39
N GLN A 50 -14.38 -14.36 27.67
CA GLN A 50 -15.69 -14.72 28.26
C GLN A 50 -16.85 -13.86 27.72
N ALA A 51 -16.56 -12.82 26.91
CA ALA A 51 -17.58 -12.05 26.23
C ALA A 51 -17.20 -11.94 24.75
N ARG A 52 -18.01 -12.55 23.87
CA ARG A 52 -17.99 -12.32 22.43
C ARG A 52 -17.91 -10.81 22.20
N SER A 53 -16.86 -10.36 21.54
CA SER A 53 -16.69 -8.95 21.18
C SER A 53 -17.87 -8.56 20.32
N HIS A 54 -18.82 -7.78 20.85
CA HIS A 54 -19.98 -7.38 20.06
C HIS A 54 -19.51 -6.47 18.92
N SER A 55 -19.59 -6.98 17.69
CA SER A 55 -19.21 -6.26 16.46
C SER A 55 -19.90 -4.89 16.36
N THR A 56 -21.10 -4.75 16.92
CA THR A 56 -21.83 -3.48 17.07
C THR A 56 -21.07 -2.45 17.91
N HIS A 57 -20.48 -2.87 19.02
CA HIS A 57 -19.71 -1.99 19.89
C HIS A 57 -18.35 -1.65 19.29
N GLN A 58 -17.71 -2.61 18.61
CA GLN A 58 -16.48 -2.36 17.85
C GLN A 58 -16.72 -1.34 16.73
N LYS A 59 -17.76 -1.53 15.90
CA LYS A 59 -18.20 -0.59 14.87
C LYS A 59 -18.38 0.82 15.44
N LYS A 60 -19.13 0.96 16.54
CA LYS A 60 -19.37 2.27 17.16
C LYS A 60 -18.07 2.94 17.59
N ARG A 61 -17.12 2.18 18.16
CA ARG A 61 -15.82 2.72 18.56
C ARG A 61 -14.97 3.12 17.36
N LEU A 62 -14.98 2.36 16.27
CA LEU A 62 -14.25 2.72 15.05
C LEU A 62 -14.78 4.03 14.45
N LEU A 63 -16.10 4.13 14.25
CA LEU A 63 -16.73 5.34 13.72
C LEU A 63 -16.50 6.59 14.61
N GLN A 64 -16.31 6.40 15.91
CA GLN A 64 -16.03 7.51 16.84
C GLN A 64 -14.56 7.98 16.83
N ASN A 65 -13.62 7.10 16.46
CA ASN A 65 -12.18 7.39 16.57
C ASN A 65 -11.53 7.61 15.20
N VAL A 66 -12.19 7.23 14.10
CA VAL A 66 -11.69 7.40 12.73
C VAL A 66 -12.57 8.44 12.01
N PRO A 67 -12.09 9.68 11.84
CA PRO A 67 -12.85 10.71 11.11
C PRO A 67 -12.96 10.33 9.63
N GLY A 68 -14.10 10.62 9.01
CA GLY A 68 -14.37 10.29 7.60
C GLY A 68 -14.82 8.85 7.35
N LEU A 69 -14.72 7.96 8.34
CA LEU A 69 -15.17 6.58 8.20
C LEU A 69 -16.70 6.48 8.30
N VAL A 70 -17.33 5.96 7.26
CA VAL A 70 -18.78 5.74 7.16
C VAL A 70 -19.05 4.24 7.10
N ALA A 71 -20.15 3.81 7.71
CA ALA A 71 -20.58 2.42 7.65
C ALA A 71 -21.82 2.24 6.80
N PHE A 72 -21.81 1.25 5.92
CA PHE A 72 -22.96 0.87 5.10
C PHE A 72 -23.27 -0.62 5.23
N ASN A 73 -24.55 -0.96 5.05
CA ASN A 73 -25.03 -2.33 5.15
C ASN A 73 -25.34 -2.85 3.74
N GLN A 74 -24.90 -4.07 3.45
CA GLN A 74 -25.23 -4.78 2.22
C GLN A 74 -25.79 -6.15 2.62
N GLY A 75 -27.12 -6.26 2.59
CA GLY A 75 -27.81 -7.42 3.14
C GLY A 75 -27.52 -7.62 4.63
N ARG A 76 -26.88 -8.74 4.99
CA ARG A 76 -26.47 -9.07 6.37
C ARG A 76 -25.05 -8.62 6.71
N GLU A 77 -24.31 -8.14 5.72
CA GLU A 77 -22.91 -7.74 5.86
C GLU A 77 -22.78 -6.23 6.07
N VAL A 78 -21.73 -5.84 6.78
CA VAL A 78 -21.47 -4.45 7.15
C VAL A 78 -20.07 -4.08 6.71
N TYR A 79 -19.97 -2.99 5.98
CA TYR A 79 -18.73 -2.46 5.43
C TYR A 79 -18.46 -1.06 5.97
N LEU A 80 -17.19 -0.66 5.97
CA LEU A 80 -16.68 0.63 6.43
C LEU A 80 -15.81 1.24 5.32
N SER A 81 -16.04 2.49 4.94
CA SER A 81 -15.24 3.20 3.93
C SER A 81 -15.00 4.67 4.31
N TYR A 82 -13.95 5.28 3.76
CA TYR A 82 -13.61 6.70 3.98
C TYR A 82 -14.33 7.68 3.02
N ASP A 83 -14.99 7.16 1.99
CA ASP A 83 -15.65 7.94 0.93
C ASP A 83 -17.09 7.45 0.69
N ASP A 84 -18.02 8.40 0.61
CA ASP A 84 -19.44 8.21 0.31
C ASP A 84 -19.68 7.77 -1.16
N GLU A 85 -18.82 8.19 -2.10
CA GLU A 85 -18.91 7.78 -3.51
C GLU A 85 -18.49 6.32 -3.71
N VAL A 86 -17.52 5.84 -2.93
CA VAL A 86 -17.10 4.43 -2.91
C VAL A 86 -18.21 3.54 -2.34
N ALA A 87 -18.90 3.99 -1.29
CA ALA A 87 -20.08 3.30 -0.75
C ALA A 87 -21.22 3.21 -1.79
N CYS A 88 -21.41 4.26 -2.60
CA CYS A 88 -22.37 4.27 -3.71
C CYS A 88 -22.00 3.25 -4.80
N THR A 89 -20.73 3.19 -5.19
CA THR A 89 -20.20 2.27 -6.21
C THR A 89 -20.42 0.80 -5.81
N LEU A 90 -20.19 0.46 -4.55
CA LEU A 90 -20.40 -0.91 -4.03
C LEU A 90 -21.87 -1.29 -3.90
N LYS A 91 -22.75 -0.34 -3.56
CA LYS A 91 -24.20 -0.56 -3.56
C LYS A 91 -24.71 -0.90 -4.96
N CYS A 92 -24.10 -0.32 -6.00
CA CYS A 92 -24.39 -0.63 -7.39
C CYS A 92 -23.80 -1.96 -7.87
N GLN A 93 -22.59 -2.35 -7.42
CA GLN A 93 -21.91 -3.58 -7.88
C GLN A 93 -22.60 -4.90 -7.48
N TYR A 94 -23.40 -4.90 -6.41
CA TYR A 94 -23.97 -6.16 -5.87
C TYR A 94 -25.37 -6.48 -6.40
N ASN A 95 -26.00 -5.56 -7.12
CA ASN A 95 -27.37 -5.75 -7.63
C ASN A 95 -27.43 -6.36 -9.03
N GLU A 96 -26.33 -6.46 -9.77
CA GLU A 96 -26.38 -6.92 -11.17
C GLU A 96 -25.21 -7.88 -11.50
N GLU A 97 -25.58 -9.01 -12.09
CA GLU A 97 -24.71 -10.07 -12.62
C GLU A 97 -23.67 -9.52 -13.60
N LYS A 98 -22.51 -10.21 -13.72
CA LYS A 98 -21.42 -10.22 -14.74
C LYS A 98 -21.16 -9.01 -15.66
N ASP A 99 -22.16 -8.26 -16.07
CA ASP A 99 -22.07 -6.98 -16.76
C ASP A 99 -21.63 -5.84 -15.83
N THR A 100 -21.76 -5.97 -14.51
CA THR A 100 -21.35 -4.95 -13.53
C THR A 100 -19.87 -4.60 -13.58
N GLU A 101 -18.98 -5.58 -13.70
CA GLU A 101 -17.54 -5.32 -13.82
C GLU A 101 -17.26 -4.53 -15.11
N SER A 102 -17.87 -4.94 -16.22
CA SER A 102 -17.78 -4.26 -17.51
C SER A 102 -18.38 -2.84 -17.48
N ILE A 103 -19.50 -2.63 -16.79
CA ILE A 103 -20.16 -1.32 -16.64
C ILE A 103 -19.35 -0.42 -15.70
N THR A 104 -18.81 -0.95 -14.59
CA THR A 104 -17.94 -0.18 -13.70
C THR A 104 -16.64 0.21 -14.37
N MET A 105 -16.01 -0.70 -15.13
CA MET A 105 -14.82 -0.38 -15.93
C MET A 105 -15.15 0.62 -17.04
N ALA A 106 -16.30 0.49 -17.70
CA ALA A 106 -16.73 1.46 -18.70
C ALA A 106 -16.99 2.85 -18.10
N ARG A 107 -17.64 2.92 -16.92
CA ARG A 107 -17.88 4.19 -16.20
C ARG A 107 -16.58 4.79 -15.70
N LEU A 108 -15.69 3.99 -15.10
CA LEU A 108 -14.36 4.40 -14.66
C LEU A 108 -13.54 4.93 -15.83
N ALA A 109 -13.49 4.19 -16.95
CA ALA A 109 -12.81 4.64 -18.16
C ALA A 109 -13.42 5.92 -18.73
N ASN A 110 -14.74 6.12 -18.61
CA ASN A 110 -15.39 7.35 -19.05
C ASN A 110 -15.11 8.54 -18.12
N SER A 111 -15.05 8.32 -16.79
CA SER A 111 -14.59 9.34 -15.84
C SER A 111 -13.13 9.71 -16.11
N ILE A 112 -12.23 8.73 -16.22
CA ILE A 112 -10.83 8.97 -16.60
C ILE A 112 -10.74 9.72 -17.93
N ARG A 113 -11.53 9.35 -18.93
CA ARG A 113 -11.55 10.04 -20.23
C ARG A 113 -12.08 11.46 -20.09
N ASN A 114 -13.07 11.72 -19.25
CA ASN A 114 -13.59 13.06 -18.99
C ASN A 114 -12.58 13.90 -18.21
N ASP A 115 -11.87 13.32 -17.25
CA ASP A 115 -10.81 13.96 -16.47
C ASP A 115 -9.59 14.30 -17.33
N ILE A 116 -9.22 13.40 -18.25
CA ILE A 116 -8.18 13.65 -19.27
C ILE A 116 -8.67 14.67 -20.31
N ALA A 117 -9.94 14.62 -20.68
CA ALA A 117 -10.54 15.54 -21.65
C ALA A 117 -10.79 16.94 -21.07
N THR A 118 -10.82 17.10 -19.75
CA THR A 118 -10.67 18.40 -19.08
C THR A 118 -9.24 18.91 -19.27
N SER A 119 -9.01 19.41 -20.47
CA SER A 119 -7.96 20.32 -20.94
C SER A 119 -6.80 20.60 -20.00
N VAL A 120 -5.97 19.61 -19.71
CA VAL A 120 -4.54 19.88 -19.51
C VAL A 120 -3.94 20.01 -20.90
N SER A 121 -3.88 21.24 -21.41
CA SER A 121 -3.06 21.54 -22.57
C SER A 121 -1.61 21.28 -22.17
N PHE A 122 -1.00 20.24 -22.71
CA PHE A 122 0.44 20.02 -22.54
C PHE A 122 1.16 21.21 -23.19
N THR A 123 1.67 22.12 -22.37
CA THR A 123 2.37 23.35 -22.78
C THR A 123 3.75 23.06 -23.38
N GLY A 124 4.09 21.79 -23.60
CA GLY A 124 5.39 21.35 -24.12
C GLY A 124 6.51 21.39 -23.08
N GLN A 125 6.19 21.74 -21.83
CA GLN A 125 7.15 21.82 -20.73
C GLN A 125 6.53 21.16 -19.50
N PHE A 126 7.30 20.27 -18.87
CA PHE A 126 7.00 19.81 -17.53
C PHE A 126 7.51 20.87 -16.56
N ASP A 127 6.71 21.24 -15.55
CA ASP A 127 7.21 22.13 -14.50
C ASP A 127 8.41 21.49 -13.81
N HIS A 128 9.36 22.33 -13.39
CA HIS A 128 10.64 21.89 -12.83
C HIS A 128 10.46 20.97 -11.60
N GLU A 129 9.35 21.10 -10.87
CA GLU A 129 9.05 20.31 -9.68
C GLU A 129 8.24 19.04 -9.98
N THR A 130 7.60 18.93 -11.15
CA THR A 130 6.75 17.78 -11.50
C THR A 130 7.54 16.48 -11.49
N GLN A 131 8.78 16.49 -12.00
CA GLN A 131 9.63 15.30 -11.97
C GLN A 131 10.03 14.91 -10.55
N ILE A 132 10.29 15.87 -9.67
CA ILE A 132 10.69 15.63 -8.28
C ILE A 132 9.52 15.05 -7.48
N GLN A 133 8.33 15.63 -7.64
CA GLN A 133 7.12 15.19 -6.95
C GLN A 133 6.57 13.85 -7.48
N SER A 134 6.96 13.45 -8.68
CA SER A 134 6.54 12.17 -9.28
C SER A 134 7.33 10.97 -8.76
N VAL A 135 8.41 11.17 -8.00
CA VAL A 135 9.19 10.06 -7.43
C VAL A 135 8.47 9.50 -6.20
N PRO A 136 8.06 8.23 -6.19
CA PRO A 136 7.42 7.63 -5.03
C PRO A 136 8.35 7.67 -3.80
N GLN A 137 7.83 8.14 -2.67
CA GLN A 137 8.58 8.28 -1.41
C GLN A 137 9.31 6.99 -1.00
N ARG A 138 8.73 5.82 -1.32
CA ARG A 138 9.31 4.50 -1.05
C ARG A 138 10.64 4.27 -1.78
N LEU A 139 10.78 4.73 -3.02
CA LEU A 139 12.03 4.60 -3.78
C LEU A 139 13.13 5.50 -3.20
N LEU A 140 12.76 6.69 -2.71
CA LEU A 140 13.69 7.61 -2.06
C LEU A 140 14.24 7.03 -0.74
N VAL A 141 13.38 6.40 0.07
CA VAL A 141 13.80 5.69 1.29
C VAL A 141 14.72 4.52 0.95
N LEU A 142 14.43 3.75 -0.10
CA LEU A 142 15.28 2.65 -0.55
C LEU A 142 16.69 3.12 -0.91
N VAL A 143 16.81 4.15 -1.74
CA VAL A 143 18.10 4.73 -2.13
C VAL A 143 18.85 5.23 -0.90
N ASN A 144 18.17 5.94 0.00
CA ASN A 144 18.79 6.44 1.23
C ASN A 144 19.28 5.31 2.15
N MET A 145 18.58 4.17 2.21
CA MET A 145 19.06 3.00 2.96
C MET A 145 20.34 2.40 2.36
N ILE A 146 20.44 2.32 1.03
CA ILE A 146 21.64 1.83 0.33
C ILE A 146 22.83 2.76 0.62
N ILE A 147 22.64 4.07 0.47
CA ILE A 147 23.68 5.08 0.74
C ILE A 147 24.15 5.00 2.20
N ASN A 148 23.21 4.95 3.15
CA ASN A 148 23.55 4.84 4.57
C ASN A 148 24.29 3.55 4.91
N ALA A 149 23.93 2.43 4.29
CA ALA A 149 24.65 1.18 4.45
C ALA A 149 26.08 1.30 3.89
N PHE A 150 26.25 1.88 2.71
CA PHE A 150 27.57 2.12 2.15
C PHE A 150 28.45 3.00 3.06
N HIS A 151 27.91 4.11 3.58
CA HIS A 151 28.63 4.97 4.54
C HIS A 151 28.98 4.28 5.86
N ARG A 152 28.21 3.26 6.26
CA ARG A 152 28.53 2.40 7.42
C ARG A 152 29.59 1.34 7.11
N GLY A 153 30.13 1.30 5.89
CA GLY A 153 31.18 0.39 5.46
C GLY A 153 30.67 -0.92 4.87
N TYR A 154 29.36 -1.06 4.62
CA TYR A 154 28.84 -2.23 3.93
C TYR A 154 29.18 -2.17 2.44
N LYS A 155 29.99 -3.13 1.98
CA LYS A 155 30.41 -3.23 0.57
C LYS A 155 29.55 -4.18 -0.27
N LYS A 156 28.73 -4.99 0.38
CA LYS A 156 27.88 -6.01 -0.27
C LYS A 156 26.45 -5.81 0.20
N ILE A 157 25.56 -5.42 -0.70
CA ILE A 157 24.16 -5.11 -0.40
C ILE A 157 23.28 -5.92 -1.35
N GLN A 158 22.24 -6.55 -0.81
CA GLN A 158 21.25 -7.28 -1.62
C GLN A 158 19.85 -6.73 -1.34
N ILE A 159 19.11 -6.47 -2.41
CA ILE A 159 17.72 -6.02 -2.37
C ILE A 159 16.86 -7.08 -3.05
N ARG A 160 15.66 -7.35 -2.53
CA ARG A 160 14.69 -8.21 -3.20
C ARG A 160 13.58 -7.35 -3.79
N SER A 161 13.44 -7.36 -5.11
CA SER A 161 12.36 -6.68 -5.82
C SER A 161 12.14 -7.33 -7.19
N VAL A 162 10.93 -7.20 -7.72
CA VAL A 162 10.56 -7.60 -9.08
C VAL A 162 10.38 -6.38 -9.98
N ASP A 163 10.47 -5.17 -9.42
CA ASP A 163 10.21 -3.92 -10.12
C ASP A 163 11.43 -3.50 -10.94
N THR A 164 11.19 -3.08 -12.18
CA THR A 164 12.27 -2.64 -13.10
C THR A 164 12.90 -1.35 -12.61
N ASP A 165 12.10 -0.44 -12.05
CA ASP A 165 12.56 0.85 -11.53
C ASP A 165 13.62 0.68 -10.42
N VAL A 166 13.49 -0.37 -9.60
CA VAL A 166 14.47 -0.69 -8.56
C VAL A 166 15.82 -1.13 -9.16
N VAL A 167 15.80 -1.84 -10.30
CA VAL A 167 17.03 -2.21 -11.00
C VAL A 167 17.74 -0.98 -11.56
N VAL A 168 16.98 -0.08 -12.21
CA VAL A 168 17.54 1.17 -12.75
C VAL A 168 18.13 2.03 -11.64
N LEU A 169 17.41 2.20 -10.54
CA LEU A 169 17.90 2.95 -9.37
C LEU A 169 19.13 2.29 -8.74
N ALA A 170 19.17 0.97 -8.65
CA ALA A 170 20.33 0.24 -8.12
C ALA A 170 21.59 0.50 -8.95
N VAL A 171 21.48 0.43 -10.29
CA VAL A 171 22.60 0.72 -11.21
C VAL A 171 23.06 2.18 -11.08
N SER A 172 22.12 3.12 -11.06
CA SER A 172 22.42 4.55 -10.89
C SER A 172 23.12 4.83 -9.56
N THR A 173 22.62 4.23 -8.46
CA THR A 173 23.16 4.43 -7.11
C THR A 173 24.59 3.90 -6.99
N VAL A 174 24.90 2.75 -7.61
CA VAL A 174 26.26 2.21 -7.61
C VAL A 174 27.21 3.11 -8.41
N SER A 175 26.76 3.61 -9.56
CA SER A 175 27.54 4.52 -10.41
C SER A 175 27.87 5.82 -9.67
N GLU A 176 26.92 6.37 -8.91
CA GLU A 176 27.12 7.59 -8.11
C GLU A 176 28.02 7.37 -6.88
N LEU A 177 27.86 6.26 -6.16
CA LEU A 177 28.62 6.01 -4.93
C LEU A 177 30.06 5.53 -5.20
N GLY A 178 30.28 4.79 -6.28
CA GLY A 178 31.57 4.19 -6.62
C GLY A 178 32.17 3.34 -5.49
N GLY A 179 33.50 3.18 -5.48
CA GLY A 179 34.23 2.68 -4.30
C GLY A 179 34.11 1.19 -3.99
N GLY A 180 33.70 0.36 -4.96
CA GLY A 180 33.63 -1.10 -4.82
C GLY A 180 32.39 -1.60 -4.07
N LEU A 181 31.27 -0.87 -4.18
CA LEU A 181 29.96 -1.35 -3.74
C LEU A 181 29.44 -2.44 -4.68
N GLU A 182 29.32 -3.65 -4.17
CA GLU A 182 28.65 -4.76 -4.85
C GLU A 182 27.17 -4.78 -4.44
N LEU A 183 26.30 -4.29 -5.33
CA LEU A 183 24.86 -4.31 -5.14
C LEU A 183 24.22 -5.39 -6.02
N TRP A 184 23.36 -6.22 -5.44
CA TRP A 184 22.55 -7.21 -6.17
C TRP A 184 21.06 -7.01 -5.98
N VAL A 185 20.31 -7.20 -7.07
CA VAL A 185 18.85 -7.24 -7.07
C VAL A 185 18.40 -8.68 -7.26
N ALA A 186 17.84 -9.27 -6.21
CA ALA A 186 17.27 -10.59 -6.20
C ALA A 186 15.80 -10.56 -6.63
N PHE A 187 15.42 -11.41 -7.58
CA PHE A 187 14.05 -11.50 -8.10
C PHE A 187 13.65 -12.96 -8.36
N GLY A 188 12.35 -13.22 -8.45
CA GLY A 188 11.78 -14.57 -8.58
C GLY A 188 11.72 -15.35 -7.26
N THR A 189 11.19 -16.57 -7.32
CA THR A 189 11.02 -17.45 -6.16
C THR A 189 11.39 -18.91 -6.51
N GLY A 190 11.85 -19.67 -5.52
CA GLY A 190 12.14 -21.09 -5.68
C GLY A 190 13.16 -21.38 -6.79
N LYS A 191 12.75 -22.13 -7.80
CA LYS A 191 13.60 -22.53 -8.93
C LYS A 191 13.91 -21.38 -9.90
N ASP A 192 13.08 -20.33 -9.88
CA ASP A 192 13.23 -19.15 -10.74
C ASP A 192 13.92 -17.98 -10.03
N PHE A 193 14.53 -18.24 -8.87
CA PHE A 193 15.30 -17.24 -8.15
C PHE A 193 16.56 -16.84 -8.92
N LYS A 194 16.71 -15.55 -9.17
CA LYS A 194 17.81 -14.96 -9.94
C LYS A 194 18.35 -13.73 -9.23
N LEU A 195 19.62 -13.42 -9.49
CA LEU A 195 20.33 -12.24 -8.98
C LEU A 195 20.85 -11.44 -10.16
N LEU A 196 20.56 -10.14 -10.17
CA LEU A 196 21.18 -9.17 -11.08
C LEU A 196 22.27 -8.39 -10.33
N SER A 197 23.47 -8.36 -10.89
CA SER A 197 24.61 -7.59 -10.42
C SER A 197 24.52 -6.16 -10.96
N ALA A 198 23.96 -5.24 -10.15
CA ALA A 198 23.83 -3.84 -10.56
C ALA A 198 25.18 -3.16 -10.81
N HIS A 199 26.21 -3.59 -10.08
CA HIS A 199 27.58 -3.08 -10.23
C HIS A 199 28.27 -3.52 -11.53
N GLU A 200 28.06 -4.76 -11.98
CA GLU A 200 28.57 -5.21 -13.28
C GLU A 200 27.86 -4.52 -14.44
N ILE A 201 26.56 -4.24 -14.29
CA ILE A 201 25.78 -3.49 -15.27
C ILE A 201 26.29 -2.04 -15.35
N ALA A 202 26.52 -1.39 -14.20
CA ALA A 202 27.08 -0.04 -14.15
C ALA A 202 28.45 0.03 -14.85
N GLU A 203 29.35 -0.90 -14.53
CA GLU A 203 30.68 -0.99 -15.15
C GLU A 203 30.60 -1.22 -16.67
N SER A 204 29.67 -2.07 -17.11
CA SER A 204 29.44 -2.35 -18.55
C SER A 204 28.88 -1.15 -19.31
N LEU A 205 28.21 -0.21 -18.62
CA LEU A 205 27.68 1.02 -19.20
C LEU A 205 28.73 2.14 -19.26
N GLY A 206 29.94 1.91 -18.76
CA GLY A 206 31.05 2.87 -18.80
C GLY A 206 30.84 4.09 -17.91
N GLN A 207 30.02 3.95 -16.86
CA GLN A 207 29.77 4.97 -15.85
C GLN A 207 30.56 4.69 -14.58
#